data_AF-A0A2M7IWY4-F1
#
_entry.id   AF-A0A2M7IWY4-F1
#
_cell.length_a   1.000
_cell.length_b   1.000
_cell.length_c   1.000
_cell.angle_alpha   90.00
_cell.angle_beta   90.00
_cell.angle_gamma   90.00
#
_symmetry.space_group_name_H-M   'P 1'
#
loop_
_entity.id
_entity.type
_entity.pdbx_description
1 polymer ?
#
loop_
_entity_poly.entity_id
_entity_poly.type
_entity_poly.pdbx_seq_one_letter_code
_entity_poly.pdbx_strand_id
1 'polypeptide(L)'
;MTKTHNHISDTLVKTVAGFTVGYLSNKELDALLSSWETEAAHICFTAGSESNLLRMLHSLFDKVYFLKDCLTHPHYSKAFLRVASFSNYLTDIVVRNPEYLYWALSGESLERNLDDQTFKEEVEKAVDLFKSFTGKVNAIKAMKRKYMLRIGLRDNLGIATVLETTNDL
;
A
#
# COMPACT_ATOMS: atom_id res chain seq x y z
N MET A 1 30.58 17.36 12.94
CA MET A 1 29.80 17.01 11.73
C MET A 1 29.06 15.71 12.02
N THR A 2 27.87 15.80 12.59
CA THR A 2 26.96 14.66 12.76
C THR A 2 26.54 14.22 11.36
N LYS A 3 26.93 13.01 10.95
CA LYS A 3 26.37 12.39 9.74
C LYS A 3 24.87 12.28 9.98
N THR A 4 24.07 13.00 9.21
CA THR A 4 22.64 12.72 9.10
C THR A 4 22.54 11.28 8.62
N HIS A 5 22.15 10.35 9.48
CA HIS A 5 21.91 8.98 9.08
C HIS A 5 20.60 8.99 8.29
N ASN A 6 20.70 8.77 6.97
CA ASN A 6 19.53 8.56 6.15
C ASN A 6 18.90 7.21 6.54
N HIS A 7 17.58 7.19 6.68
CA HIS A 7 16.78 6.01 6.99
C HIS A 7 16.64 5.13 5.75
N ILE A 8 16.50 5.74 4.56
CA ILE A 8 16.49 5.02 3.28
C ILE A 8 17.91 4.74 2.80
N SER A 9 18.16 3.52 2.31
CA SER A 9 19.48 3.15 1.81
C SER A 9 19.77 3.67 0.40
N ASP A 10 21.06 3.76 0.07
CA ASP A 10 21.53 4.03 -1.29
C ASP A 10 20.99 3.03 -2.33
N THR A 11 20.72 1.79 -1.92
CA THR A 11 20.16 0.76 -2.81
C THR A 11 18.73 1.09 -3.19
N LEU A 12 17.91 1.52 -2.22
CA LEU A 12 16.55 1.96 -2.48
C LEU A 12 16.55 3.20 -3.39
N VAL A 13 17.40 4.19 -3.09
CA VAL A 13 17.55 5.40 -3.91
C VAL A 13 17.90 5.05 -5.36
N LYS A 14 18.92 4.20 -5.58
CA LYS A 14 19.32 3.76 -6.93
C LYS A 14 18.22 3.00 -7.65
N THR A 15 17.46 2.18 -6.93
CA THR A 15 16.36 1.39 -7.51
C THR A 15 15.24 2.30 -8.01
N VAL A 16 14.80 3.25 -7.16
CA VAL A 16 13.76 4.23 -7.52
C VAL A 16 14.23 5.13 -8.65
N ALA A 17 15.48 5.63 -8.60
CA ALA A 17 16.07 6.39 -9.70
C ALA A 17 16.05 5.59 -11.00
N GLY A 18 16.44 4.31 -10.95
CA GLY A 18 16.42 3.40 -12.10
C GLY A 18 15.05 3.21 -12.73
N PHE A 19 13.98 3.07 -11.93
CA PHE A 19 12.62 2.99 -12.46
C PHE A 19 12.15 4.28 -13.14
N THR A 20 12.69 5.41 -12.72
CA THR A 20 12.14 6.73 -13.02
C THR A 20 12.96 7.52 -14.04
N VAL A 21 14.10 6.97 -14.50
CA VAL A 21 14.95 7.55 -15.55
C VAL A 21 14.13 7.90 -16.78
N GLY A 22 14.16 9.17 -17.18
CA GLY A 22 13.43 9.68 -18.34
C GLY A 22 11.94 9.93 -18.12
N TYR A 23 11.40 9.59 -16.94
CA TYR A 23 9.99 9.79 -16.60
C TYR A 23 9.75 10.86 -15.54
N LEU A 24 10.68 11.02 -14.61
CA LEU A 24 10.69 12.06 -13.58
C LEU A 24 11.94 12.93 -13.73
N SER A 25 11.78 14.22 -13.49
CA SER A 25 12.90 15.16 -13.37
C SER A 25 13.68 14.93 -12.08
N ASN A 26 14.93 15.40 -12.02
CA ASN A 26 15.74 15.32 -10.80
C ASN A 26 15.04 15.97 -9.60
N LYS A 27 14.36 17.11 -9.82
CA LYS A 27 13.61 17.81 -8.78
C LYS A 27 12.44 16.97 -8.24
N GLU A 28 11.73 16.26 -9.11
CA GLU A 28 10.64 15.38 -8.69
C GLU A 28 11.16 14.14 -7.97
N LEU A 29 12.25 13.54 -8.44
CA LEU A 29 12.90 12.42 -7.76
C LEU A 29 13.39 12.82 -6.36
N ASP A 30 14.05 13.97 -6.23
CA ASP A 30 14.52 14.50 -4.96
C ASP A 30 13.36 14.78 -4.00
N ALA A 31 12.25 15.33 -4.50
CA ALA A 31 11.04 15.57 -3.71
C ALA A 31 10.41 14.27 -3.20
N LEU A 32 10.33 13.25 -4.06
CA LEU A 32 9.80 11.94 -3.70
C LEU A 32 10.66 11.31 -2.59
N LEU A 33 11.98 11.23 -2.79
CA LEU A 33 12.92 10.63 -1.84
C LEU A 33 12.93 11.39 -0.52
N SER A 34 12.87 12.73 -0.55
CA SER A 34 12.77 13.55 0.66
C SER A 34 11.47 13.29 1.43
N SER A 35 10.35 13.08 0.73
CA SER A 35 9.08 12.74 1.38
C SER A 35 9.14 11.37 2.06
N TRP A 36 9.80 10.40 1.44
CA TRP A 36 9.98 9.06 2.00
C TRP A 36 10.93 9.07 3.20
N GLU A 37 12.04 9.79 3.10
CA GLU A 37 12.98 9.96 4.22
C GLU A 37 12.32 10.63 5.43
N THR A 38 11.48 11.63 5.19
CA THR A 38 10.71 12.30 6.24
C THR A 38 9.74 11.33 6.92
N GLU A 39 8.95 10.57 6.17
CA GLU A 39 8.04 9.58 6.78
C GLU A 39 8.81 8.43 7.45
N ALA A 40 9.92 7.97 6.87
CA ALA A 40 10.78 6.92 7.43
C ALA A 40 11.35 7.33 8.79
N ALA A 41 11.65 8.61 9.00
CA ALA A 41 12.10 9.14 10.29
C ALA A 41 11.00 9.13 11.38
N HIS A 42 9.72 9.04 10.99
CA HIS A 42 8.58 9.00 11.91
C HIS A 42 8.07 7.58 12.20
N ILE A 43 8.63 6.56 11.55
CA ILE A 43 8.23 5.16 11.70
C ILE A 43 9.45 4.29 12.02
N CYS A 44 9.22 3.06 12.47
CA CYS A 44 10.30 2.09 12.65
C CYS A 44 10.73 1.53 11.27
N PHE A 45 11.47 2.34 10.50
CA PHE A 45 11.97 1.95 9.18
C PHE A 45 13.28 1.19 9.32
N THR A 46 13.21 -0.13 9.19
CA THR A 46 14.36 -1.04 9.34
C THR A 46 14.79 -1.57 7.98
N ALA A 47 15.92 -2.29 7.92
CA ALA A 47 16.32 -3.02 6.72
C ALA A 47 15.24 -4.04 6.26
N GLY A 48 14.47 -4.61 7.19
CA GLY A 48 13.32 -5.45 6.88
C GLY A 48 12.17 -4.66 6.22
N SER A 49 11.88 -3.47 6.74
CA SER A 49 10.89 -2.54 6.16
C SER A 49 11.29 -2.13 4.75
N GLU A 50 12.57 -1.86 4.52
CA GLU A 50 13.08 -1.53 3.19
C GLU A 50 12.99 -2.71 2.21
N SER A 51 13.33 -3.92 2.65
CA SER A 51 13.15 -5.14 1.85
C SER A 51 11.69 -5.33 1.45
N ASN A 52 10.75 -5.11 2.38
CA ASN A 52 9.32 -5.13 2.11
C ASN A 52 8.91 -4.09 1.05
N LEU A 53 9.38 -2.86 1.20
CA LEU A 53 9.10 -1.76 0.27
C LEU A 53 9.60 -2.09 -1.14
N LEU A 54 10.81 -2.63 -1.26
CA LEU A 54 11.36 -3.07 -2.55
C LEU A 54 10.52 -4.19 -3.17
N ARG A 55 10.14 -5.21 -2.38
CA ARG A 55 9.26 -6.28 -2.88
C ARG A 55 7.94 -5.72 -3.42
N MET A 56 7.33 -4.78 -2.69
CA MET A 56 6.11 -4.11 -3.14
C MET A 56 6.36 -3.33 -4.43
N LEU A 57 7.39 -2.50 -4.50
CA LEU A 57 7.74 -1.72 -5.71
C LEU A 57 7.91 -2.62 -6.93
N HIS A 58 8.67 -3.70 -6.80
CA HIS A 58 8.89 -4.64 -7.90
C HIS A 58 7.61 -5.30 -8.40
N SER A 59 6.63 -5.53 -7.52
CA SER A 59 5.34 -6.15 -7.87
C SER A 59 4.39 -5.22 -8.63
N LEU A 60 4.51 -3.90 -8.51
CA LEU A 60 3.57 -2.96 -9.15
C LEU A 60 3.60 -3.06 -10.68
N PHE A 61 2.42 -3.02 -11.30
CA PHE A 61 2.27 -3.05 -12.76
C PHE A 61 2.92 -1.83 -13.42
N ASP A 62 2.49 -0.62 -13.03
CA ASP A 62 3.08 0.65 -13.49
C ASP A 62 3.74 1.40 -12.33
N LYS A 63 5.02 1.10 -12.11
CA LYS A 63 5.82 1.68 -11.02
C LYS A 63 6.00 3.18 -11.20
N VAL A 64 6.17 3.63 -12.45
CA VAL A 64 6.42 5.03 -12.76
C VAL A 64 5.19 5.85 -12.44
N TYR A 65 4.02 5.39 -12.88
CA TYR A 65 2.77 6.07 -12.61
C TYR A 65 2.48 6.12 -11.11
N PHE A 66 2.66 5.01 -10.39
CA PHE A 66 2.51 5.00 -8.92
C PHE A 66 3.45 5.99 -8.22
N LEU A 67 4.72 6.05 -8.61
CA LEU A 67 5.69 6.96 -8.01
C LEU A 67 5.37 8.43 -8.34
N LYS A 68 4.71 8.70 -9.47
CA LYS A 68 4.15 10.02 -9.78
C LYS A 68 2.92 10.32 -8.91
N ASP A 69 2.02 9.37 -8.72
CA ASP A 69 0.87 9.54 -7.82
C ASP A 69 1.34 9.83 -6.39
N CYS A 70 2.44 9.24 -5.95
CA CYS A 70 3.07 9.53 -4.65
C CYS A 70 3.53 10.99 -4.49
N LEU A 71 3.83 11.69 -5.59
CA LEU A 71 4.17 13.13 -5.57
C LEU A 71 2.93 14.01 -5.48
N THR A 72 1.84 13.61 -6.14
CA THR A 72 0.59 14.39 -6.17
C THR A 72 -0.29 14.11 -4.95
N HIS A 73 -0.17 12.91 -4.37
CA HIS A 73 -0.98 12.41 -3.26
C HIS A 73 -0.06 11.96 -2.12
N PRO A 74 0.33 12.84 -1.18
CA PRO A 74 1.31 12.52 -0.13
C PRO A 74 0.93 11.30 0.74
N HIS A 75 -0.38 11.05 0.89
CA HIS A 75 -0.88 9.89 1.64
C HIS A 75 -0.55 8.55 0.97
N TYR A 76 -0.25 8.50 -0.33
CA TYR A 76 0.16 7.28 -1.03
C TYR A 76 1.55 6.84 -0.56
N SER A 77 2.53 7.76 -0.54
CA SER A 77 3.86 7.50 0.02
C SER A 77 3.78 7.02 1.46
N LYS A 78 2.97 7.71 2.28
CA LYS A 78 2.76 7.37 3.69
C LYS A 78 2.19 5.96 3.85
N ALA A 79 1.11 5.64 3.14
CA ALA A 79 0.50 4.32 3.16
C ALA A 79 1.50 3.23 2.76
N PHE A 80 2.25 3.48 1.68
CA PHE A 80 3.18 2.53 1.11
C PHE A 80 4.34 2.20 2.07
N LEU A 81 4.95 3.22 2.68
CA LEU A 81 6.00 3.04 3.69
C LEU A 81 5.49 2.39 4.98
N ARG A 82 4.28 2.76 5.42
CA ARG A 82 3.68 2.18 6.64
C ARG A 82 3.31 0.71 6.47
N VAL A 83 2.75 0.31 5.33
CA VAL A 83 2.48 -1.11 5.03
C VAL A 83 3.78 -1.91 5.08
N ALA A 84 4.83 -1.42 4.43
CA ALA A 84 6.14 -2.07 4.42
C ALA A 84 6.75 -2.20 5.83
N SER A 85 6.52 -1.21 6.69
CA SER A 85 7.13 -1.14 8.04
C SER A 85 6.35 -1.88 9.11
N PHE A 86 5.03 -1.91 9.04
CA PHE A 86 4.19 -2.40 10.14
C PHE A 86 3.59 -3.79 9.91
N SER A 87 3.54 -4.29 8.67
CA SER A 87 2.93 -5.60 8.42
C SER A 87 3.51 -6.35 7.24
N ASN A 88 4.26 -7.43 7.54
CA ASN A 88 4.66 -8.43 6.55
C ASN A 88 3.44 -9.06 5.85
N TYR A 89 2.34 -9.26 6.57
CA TYR A 89 1.12 -9.83 6.00
C TYR A 89 0.49 -8.91 4.94
N LEU A 90 0.37 -7.61 5.24
CA LEU A 90 -0.15 -6.63 4.27
C LEU A 90 0.81 -6.43 3.10
N THR A 91 2.11 -6.41 3.37
CA THR A 91 3.16 -6.41 2.34
C THR A 91 2.95 -7.58 1.37
N ASP A 92 2.77 -8.79 1.89
CA ASP A 92 2.58 -9.97 1.05
C ASP A 92 1.24 -9.95 0.30
N ILE A 93 0.20 -9.28 0.81
CA ILE A 93 -1.03 -9.04 0.05
C ILE A 93 -0.73 -8.15 -1.15
N VAL A 94 -0.03 -7.01 -0.95
CA VAL A 94 0.33 -6.09 -2.05
C VAL A 94 1.22 -6.78 -3.07
N VAL A 95 2.23 -7.53 -2.64
CA VAL A 95 3.13 -8.24 -3.56
C VAL A 95 2.39 -9.26 -4.44
N ARG A 96 1.39 -9.95 -3.88
CA ARG A 96 0.60 -10.96 -4.63
C ARG A 96 -0.53 -10.35 -5.46
N ASN A 97 -1.08 -9.23 -5.03
CA ASN A 97 -2.24 -8.58 -5.61
C ASN A 97 -2.05 -7.05 -5.60
N PRO A 98 -1.10 -6.51 -6.39
CA PRO A 98 -0.75 -5.08 -6.37
C PRO A 98 -1.93 -4.18 -6.78
N GLU A 99 -2.89 -4.69 -7.55
CA GLU A 99 -4.14 -4.00 -7.89
C GLU A 99 -4.98 -3.64 -6.65
N TYR A 100 -4.87 -4.38 -5.55
CA TYR A 100 -5.61 -4.07 -4.32
C TYR A 100 -5.10 -2.81 -3.65
N LEU A 101 -3.82 -2.46 -3.83
CA LEU A 101 -3.26 -1.23 -3.28
C LEU A 101 -3.92 0.00 -3.91
N TYR A 102 -4.00 0.05 -5.24
CA TYR A 102 -4.66 1.15 -5.97
C TYR A 102 -6.13 1.27 -5.60
N TRP A 103 -6.84 0.14 -5.54
CA TRP A 103 -8.22 0.15 -5.11
C TRP A 103 -8.35 0.70 -3.68
N ALA A 104 -7.53 0.21 -2.74
CA ALA A 104 -7.64 0.62 -1.34
C ALA A 104 -7.25 2.08 -1.09
N LEU A 105 -6.36 2.65 -1.92
CA LEU A 105 -5.96 4.06 -1.87
C LEU A 105 -6.90 5.01 -2.62
N SER A 106 -7.85 4.49 -3.40
CA SER A 106 -8.87 5.32 -4.03
C SER A 106 -9.77 5.97 -2.97
N GLY A 107 -10.08 7.27 -3.12
CA GLY A 107 -10.87 8.01 -2.13
C GLY A 107 -12.22 7.36 -1.81
N GLU A 108 -12.91 6.82 -2.82
CA GLU A 108 -14.16 6.08 -2.64
C GLU A 108 -13.98 4.87 -1.71
N SER A 109 -12.97 4.04 -1.94
CA SER A 109 -12.72 2.86 -1.08
C SER A 109 -12.20 3.25 0.30
N LEU A 110 -11.30 4.23 0.36
CA LEU A 110 -10.59 4.61 1.58
C LEU A 110 -11.51 5.30 2.57
N GLU A 111 -12.49 6.08 2.11
CA GLU A 111 -13.40 6.86 2.96
C GLU A 111 -14.72 6.15 3.26
N ARG A 112 -15.27 5.38 2.30
CA ARG A 112 -16.56 4.68 2.47
C ARG A 112 -16.54 3.78 3.69
N ASN A 113 -17.52 3.90 4.59
CA ASN A 113 -17.72 2.95 5.68
C ASN A 113 -18.26 1.61 5.16
N LEU A 114 -17.79 0.51 5.74
CA LEU A 114 -18.22 -0.81 5.32
C LEU A 114 -19.44 -1.22 6.16
N ASP A 115 -20.63 -1.07 5.62
CA ASP A 115 -21.82 -1.63 6.28
C ASP A 115 -21.95 -3.14 5.96
N ASP A 116 -22.37 -3.91 6.96
CA ASP A 116 -22.45 -5.38 6.89
C ASP A 116 -23.29 -5.87 5.70
N GLN A 117 -24.39 -5.17 5.42
CA GLN A 117 -25.33 -5.56 4.38
C GLN A 117 -24.71 -5.36 2.99
N THR A 118 -24.12 -4.20 2.73
CA THR A 118 -23.40 -3.92 1.48
C THR A 118 -22.20 -4.86 1.31
N PHE A 119 -21.43 -5.11 2.37
CA PHE A 119 -20.30 -6.04 2.29
C PHE A 119 -20.76 -7.46 1.93
N LYS A 120 -21.83 -7.94 2.57
CA LYS A 120 -22.43 -9.24 2.26
C LYS A 120 -22.87 -9.31 0.80
N GLU A 121 -23.56 -8.30 0.30
CA GLU A 121 -23.99 -8.25 -1.11
C GLU A 121 -22.82 -8.24 -2.08
N GLU A 122 -21.73 -7.52 -1.77
CA GLU A 122 -20.53 -7.54 -2.59
C GLU A 122 -19.85 -8.92 -2.62
N VAL A 123 -19.79 -9.59 -1.48
CA VAL A 123 -19.23 -10.96 -1.39
C VAL A 123 -20.12 -11.94 -2.16
N GLU A 124 -21.43 -11.87 -2.01
CA GLU A 124 -22.38 -12.71 -2.75
C GLU A 124 -22.23 -12.51 -4.26
N LYS A 125 -22.23 -11.26 -4.73
CA LYS A 125 -22.00 -10.92 -6.14
C LYS A 125 -20.67 -11.45 -6.66
N ALA A 126 -19.58 -11.33 -5.88
CA ALA A 126 -18.28 -11.83 -6.28
C ALA A 126 -18.22 -13.36 -6.36
N VAL A 127 -18.92 -14.05 -5.45
CA VAL A 127 -18.97 -15.52 -5.37
C VAL A 127 -19.83 -16.11 -6.49
N ASP A 128 -20.94 -15.47 -6.84
CA ASP A 128 -21.89 -15.96 -7.83
C ASP A 128 -21.35 -15.97 -9.26
N LEU A 129 -20.25 -15.25 -9.52
CA LEU A 129 -19.50 -15.33 -10.78
C LEU A 129 -18.88 -16.73 -11.00
N PHE A 130 -18.71 -17.53 -9.95
CA PHE A 130 -18.04 -18.82 -10.00
C PHE A 130 -18.99 -19.99 -9.79
N LYS A 131 -18.97 -20.94 -10.74
CA LYS A 131 -19.82 -22.14 -10.68
C LYS A 131 -19.27 -23.25 -9.78
N SER A 132 -17.96 -23.34 -9.60
CA SER A 132 -17.31 -24.40 -8.82
C SER A 132 -17.11 -24.00 -7.37
N PHE A 133 -17.20 -24.96 -6.45
CA PHE A 133 -16.93 -24.75 -5.02
C PHE A 133 -15.54 -24.12 -4.80
N THR A 134 -14.51 -24.65 -5.47
CA THR A 134 -13.14 -24.11 -5.38
C THR A 134 -13.06 -22.66 -5.86
N GLY A 135 -13.76 -22.31 -6.95
CA GLY A 135 -13.82 -20.93 -7.45
C GLY A 135 -14.46 -19.99 -6.43
N LYS A 136 -15.58 -20.40 -5.84
CA LYS A 136 -16.27 -19.66 -4.77
C LYS A 136 -15.38 -19.43 -3.55
N VAL A 137 -14.68 -20.47 -3.07
CA VAL A 137 -13.75 -20.35 -1.95
C VAL A 137 -12.59 -19.39 -2.27
N ASN A 138 -12.06 -19.44 -3.50
CA ASN A 138 -10.99 -18.55 -3.91
C ASN A 138 -11.47 -17.09 -4.01
N ALA A 139 -12.69 -16.85 -4.47
CA ALA A 139 -13.31 -15.52 -4.49
C ALA A 139 -13.44 -14.94 -3.07
N ILE A 140 -13.93 -15.71 -2.11
CA ILE A 140 -14.01 -15.29 -0.70
C ILE A 140 -12.62 -14.95 -0.14
N LYS A 141 -11.62 -15.80 -0.40
CA LYS A 141 -10.23 -15.54 0.03
C LYS A 141 -9.66 -14.27 -0.60
N ALA A 142 -9.97 -14.00 -1.86
CA ALA A 142 -9.54 -12.79 -2.55
C ALA A 142 -10.19 -11.54 -1.93
N MET A 143 -11.50 -11.57 -1.71
CA MET A 143 -12.25 -10.50 -1.03
C MET A 143 -11.67 -10.22 0.36
N LYS A 144 -11.43 -11.27 1.16
CA LYS A 144 -10.81 -11.13 2.48
C LYS A 144 -9.46 -10.42 2.41
N ARG A 145 -8.55 -10.83 1.51
CA ARG A 145 -7.23 -10.18 1.37
C ARG A 145 -7.38 -8.70 0.97
N LYS A 146 -8.26 -8.43 0.00
CA LYS A 146 -8.53 -7.09 -0.50
C LYS A 146 -9.02 -6.17 0.63
N TYR A 147 -10.00 -6.61 1.41
CA TYR A 147 -10.55 -5.84 2.52
C TYR A 147 -9.60 -5.72 3.73
N MET A 148 -8.85 -6.77 4.06
CA MET A 148 -7.81 -6.69 5.10
C MET A 148 -6.76 -5.63 4.78
N LEU A 149 -6.38 -5.47 3.51
CA LEU A 149 -5.47 -4.41 3.08
C LEU A 149 -6.08 -3.03 3.29
N ARG A 150 -7.34 -2.83 2.89
CA ARG A 150 -8.05 -1.56 3.10
C ARG A 150 -8.15 -1.19 4.58
N ILE A 151 -8.57 -2.14 5.43
CA ILE A 151 -8.70 -1.93 6.87
C ILE A 151 -7.35 -1.54 7.47
N GLY A 152 -6.31 -2.32 7.18
CA GLY A 152 -4.96 -2.02 7.65
C GLY A 152 -4.42 -0.68 7.14
N LEU A 153 -4.78 -0.27 5.92
CA LEU A 153 -4.42 1.05 5.39
C LEU A 153 -5.15 2.19 6.10
N ARG A 154 -6.45 2.06 6.35
CA ARG A 154 -7.24 3.06 7.10
C ARG A 154 -6.71 3.25 8.52
N ASP A 155 -6.37 2.15 9.19
CA ASP A 155 -5.76 2.16 10.53
C ASP A 155 -4.37 2.83 10.49
N ASN A 156 -3.50 2.39 9.57
CA ASN A 156 -2.16 2.97 9.43
C ASN A 156 -2.16 4.45 9.06
N LEU A 157 -3.15 4.94 8.30
CA LEU A 157 -3.26 6.35 7.93
C LEU A 157 -3.95 7.20 9.01
N GLY A 158 -4.53 6.58 10.05
CA GLY A 158 -5.29 7.27 11.09
C GLY A 158 -6.64 7.81 10.60
N ILE A 159 -7.18 7.22 9.53
CA ILE A 159 -8.48 7.59 8.93
C ILE A 159 -9.63 6.95 9.69
N ALA A 160 -9.43 5.75 10.22
CA ALA A 160 -10.37 5.06 11.10
C ALA A 160 -9.85 5.07 12.54
N THR A 161 -10.75 5.28 13.49
CA THR A 161 -10.48 5.02 14.90
C THR A 161 -10.30 3.52 15.13
N VAL A 162 -9.59 3.13 16.20
CA VAL A 162 -9.43 1.71 16.58
C VAL A 162 -10.78 0.99 16.70
N LEU A 163 -11.82 1.71 17.16
CA LEU A 163 -13.19 1.20 17.27
C LEU A 163 -13.81 0.89 15.90
N GLU A 164 -13.66 1.79 14.92
CA GLU A 164 -14.11 1.57 13.55
C GLU A 164 -13.32 0.44 12.87
N THR A 165 -12.00 0.40 13.06
CA THR A 165 -11.16 -0.70 12.55
C THR A 165 -11.58 -2.06 13.12
N THR A 166 -12.03 -2.11 14.38
CA THR A 166 -12.48 -3.35 15.03
C THR A 166 -13.86 -3.79 14.53
N ASN A 167 -14.76 -2.84 14.26
CA ASN A 167 -16.07 -3.15 13.69
C ASN A 167 -15.96 -3.64 12.24
N ASP A 168 -14.93 -3.22 11.49
CA ASP A 168 -14.67 -3.67 10.12
C ASP A 168 -14.08 -5.11 10.03
N LEU A 169 -13.64 -5.72 11.14
CA LEU A 169 -13.02 -7.07 11.20
C LEU A 169 -14.03 -8.21 11.38
#